data_AF-A0A258CZZ6-F1
#
_entry.id   AF-A0A258CZZ6-F1
#
_cell.length_a   1.000
_cell.length_b   1.000
_cell.length_c   1.000
_cell.angle_alpha   90.00
_cell.angle_beta   90.00
_cell.angle_gamma   90.00
#
_symmetry.space_group_name_H-M   'P 1'
#
loop_
_entity.id
_entity.type
_entity.pdbx_description
1 polymer ?
#
loop_
_entity_poly.entity_id
_entity_poly.type
_entity_poly.pdbx_seq_one_letter_code
_entity_poly.pdbx_strand_id
1 'polypeptide(L)'
;MTRIIDTLPAPQAVPVEAPASLPSLVGLDREKLGFALGAIGVAEREQRMRVTQLWHWIYLRGATAFDEMTNVSKHLRAKLEAAYSLARPEIVVEQVSEDGTRKWLLRLPAELAG
;
A
#
# COMPACT_ATOMS: atom_id res chain seq x y z
N MET A 1 23.31 35.79 12.94
CA MET A 1 22.71 34.96 14.00
C MET A 1 22.00 33.80 13.32
N THR A 2 22.66 32.66 13.16
CA THR A 2 22.03 31.46 12.56
C THR A 2 22.13 30.36 13.60
N ARG A 3 21.04 30.09 14.31
CA ARG A 3 20.93 28.93 15.19
C ARG A 3 20.47 27.76 14.33
N ILE A 4 21.42 26.95 13.88
CA ILE A 4 21.16 25.58 13.44
C ILE A 4 20.74 24.82 14.70
N ILE A 5 19.45 24.52 14.83
CA ILE A 5 18.96 23.54 15.79
C ILE A 5 18.36 22.40 14.97
N ASP A 6 19.22 21.67 14.29
CA ASP A 6 18.88 20.37 13.71
C ASP A 6 19.64 19.32 14.50
N THR A 7 19.18 19.07 15.73
CA THR A 7 19.66 17.94 16.53
C THR A 7 18.45 17.34 17.21
N LEU A 8 17.66 16.61 16.42
CA LEU A 8 16.74 15.62 16.94
C LEU A 8 17.49 14.29 17.09
N PRO A 9 17.25 13.56 18.19
CA PRO A 9 17.88 12.27 18.43
C PRO A 9 17.54 11.32 17.28
N ALA A 10 18.52 10.49 16.88
CA ALA A 10 18.31 9.44 15.90
C ALA A 10 17.00 8.68 16.22
N PRO A 11 16.11 8.45 15.23
CA PRO A 11 14.88 7.72 15.48
C PRO A 11 15.26 6.37 16.04
N GLN A 12 14.97 6.16 17.33
CA GLN A 12 15.14 4.85 17.94
C GLN A 12 14.10 3.95 17.25
N ALA A 13 14.58 3.09 16.37
CA ALA A 13 13.79 2.03 15.79
C ALA A 13 13.35 1.10 16.92
N VAL A 14 12.21 1.42 17.54
CA VAL A 14 11.46 0.43 18.33
C VAL A 14 11.13 -0.70 17.35
N PRO A 15 11.66 -1.92 17.56
CA PRO A 15 11.36 -3.05 16.70
C PRO A 15 9.97 -3.53 17.09
N VAL A 16 8.95 -2.86 16.57
CA VAL A 16 7.58 -3.36 16.67
C VAL A 16 7.44 -4.33 15.50
N GLU A 17 7.44 -5.61 15.87
CA GLU A 17 7.37 -6.78 14.98
C GLU A 17 6.29 -6.57 13.92
N ALA A 18 6.67 -6.64 12.64
CA ALA A 18 5.73 -6.52 11.53
C ALA A 18 4.75 -7.70 11.62
N PRO A 19 3.44 -7.47 11.81
CA PRO A 19 2.49 -8.58 11.80
C PRO A 19 2.56 -9.24 10.42
N ALA A 20 2.49 -10.58 10.38
CA ALA A 20 2.43 -11.36 9.15
C ALA A 20 1.27 -10.86 8.29
N SER A 21 1.58 -9.94 7.37
CA SER A 21 0.58 -9.19 6.63
C SER A 21 0.27 -9.92 5.34
N LEU A 22 -1.03 -10.05 5.03
CA LEU A 22 -1.48 -10.51 3.72
C LEU A 22 -0.70 -9.77 2.61
N PRO A 23 -0.33 -10.45 1.52
CA PRO A 23 0.42 -9.83 0.44
C PRO A 23 -0.30 -8.60 -0.09
N SER A 24 0.46 -7.52 -0.33
CA SER A 24 -0.12 -6.25 -0.79
C SER A 24 -0.41 -6.30 -2.29
N LEU A 25 -1.58 -5.80 -2.70
CA LEU A 25 -1.86 -5.52 -4.12
C LEU A 25 -1.28 -4.18 -4.58
N VAL A 26 -0.92 -3.32 -3.63
CA VAL A 26 -0.29 -2.03 -3.92
C VAL A 26 1.14 -2.27 -4.37
N GLY A 27 1.55 -1.64 -5.46
CA GLY A 27 2.88 -1.81 -6.06
C GLY A 27 2.97 -2.95 -7.07
N LEU A 28 1.95 -3.81 -7.17
CA LEU A 28 1.88 -4.80 -8.25
C LEU A 28 1.59 -4.11 -9.59
N ASP A 29 2.28 -4.56 -10.63
CA ASP A 29 1.95 -4.25 -12.01
C ASP A 29 0.67 -4.98 -12.45
N ARG A 30 0.18 -4.65 -13.64
CA ARG A 30 -1.09 -5.21 -14.16
C ARG A 30 -1.05 -6.71 -14.38
N GLU A 31 0.11 -7.25 -14.72
CA GLU A 31 0.28 -8.68 -14.99
C GLU A 31 0.21 -9.45 -13.66
N LYS A 32 0.96 -8.99 -12.65
CA LYS A 32 0.93 -9.53 -11.28
C LYS A 32 -0.44 -9.42 -10.63
N LEU A 33 -1.18 -8.34 -10.88
CA LEU A 33 -2.59 -8.23 -10.45
C LEU A 33 -3.48 -9.30 -11.11
N GLY A 34 -3.23 -9.61 -12.39
CA GLY A 34 -3.92 -10.70 -13.08
C GLY A 34 -3.65 -12.05 -12.42
N PHE A 35 -2.38 -12.36 -12.16
CA PHE A 35 -1.98 -13.59 -11.46
C PHE A 35 -2.59 -13.68 -10.05
N ALA A 36 -2.57 -12.59 -9.29
CA ALA A 36 -3.19 -12.53 -7.96
C ALA A 36 -4.71 -12.81 -8.02
N LEU A 37 -5.40 -12.23 -9.00
CA LEU A 37 -6.82 -12.52 -9.22
C LEU A 37 -7.07 -13.98 -9.60
N GLY A 38 -6.21 -14.56 -10.43
CA GLY A 38 -6.25 -15.99 -10.78
C GLY A 38 -6.10 -16.90 -9.55
N ALA A 39 -5.18 -16.56 -8.64
CA ALA A 39 -4.92 -17.33 -7.43
C ALA A 39 -6.14 -17.42 -6.49
N ILE A 40 -7.02 -16.40 -6.48
CA ILE A 40 -8.27 -16.41 -5.70
C ILE A 40 -9.50 -16.92 -6.50
N GLY A 41 -9.24 -17.53 -7.67
CA GLY A 41 -10.24 -18.20 -8.49
C GLY A 41 -11.07 -17.25 -9.36
N VAL A 42 -10.52 -16.11 -9.79
CA VAL A 42 -11.15 -15.28 -10.84
C VAL A 42 -10.84 -15.88 -12.20
N ALA A 43 -11.88 -16.17 -12.97
CA ALA A 43 -11.76 -16.72 -14.32
C ALA A 43 -10.95 -15.78 -15.24
N GLU A 44 -10.06 -16.34 -16.04
CA GLU A 44 -9.13 -15.62 -16.93
C GLU A 44 -9.85 -14.58 -17.81
N ARG A 45 -11.01 -14.95 -18.37
CA ARG A 45 -11.86 -14.07 -19.19
C ARG A 45 -12.31 -12.79 -18.47
N GLU A 46 -12.38 -12.81 -17.14
CA GLU A 46 -12.80 -11.66 -16.32
C GLU A 46 -11.61 -10.86 -15.78
N GLN A 47 -10.41 -11.47 -15.70
CA GLN A 47 -9.25 -10.86 -15.04
C GLN A 47 -8.88 -9.51 -15.65
N ARG A 48 -8.86 -9.38 -16.99
CA ARG A 48 -8.52 -8.10 -17.65
C ARG A 48 -9.40 -6.93 -17.18
N MET A 49 -10.71 -7.18 -17.09
CA MET A 49 -11.66 -6.17 -16.62
C MET A 49 -11.45 -5.88 -15.13
N ARG A 50 -11.30 -6.93 -14.30
CA ARG A 50 -11.06 -6.79 -12.86
C ARG A 50 -9.76 -6.04 -12.54
N VAL A 51 -8.67 -6.33 -13.26
CA VAL A 51 -7.40 -5.60 -13.14
C VAL A 51 -7.63 -4.11 -13.41
N THR A 52 -8.37 -3.77 -14.47
CA THR A 52 -8.69 -2.37 -14.78
C THR A 52 -9.49 -1.71 -13.65
N GLN A 53 -10.49 -2.40 -13.09
CA GLN A 53 -11.26 -1.90 -11.95
C GLN A 53 -10.38 -1.65 -10.73
N LEU A 54 -9.58 -2.65 -10.32
CA LEU A 54 -8.69 -2.53 -9.17
C LEU A 54 -7.64 -1.43 -9.38
N TRP A 55 -7.02 -1.37 -10.56
CA TRP A 55 -6.03 -0.35 -10.90
C TRP A 55 -6.59 1.07 -10.71
N HIS A 56 -7.81 1.30 -11.20
CA HIS A 56 -8.49 2.57 -11.08
C HIS A 56 -8.72 2.96 -9.61
N TRP A 57 -9.11 2.01 -8.76
CA TRP A 57 -9.31 2.28 -7.34
C TRP A 57 -8.02 2.51 -6.57
N ILE A 58 -7.02 1.64 -6.77
CA ILE A 58 -5.76 1.68 -6.02
C ILE A 58 -4.97 2.94 -6.35
N TYR A 59 -4.77 3.22 -7.65
CA TYR A 59 -3.84 4.26 -8.09
C TYR A 59 -4.50 5.57 -8.49
N LEU A 60 -5.73 5.55 -9.02
CA LEU A 60 -6.42 6.77 -9.44
C LEU A 60 -7.27 7.37 -8.32
N ARG A 61 -7.98 6.53 -7.56
CA ARG A 61 -8.83 6.99 -6.45
C ARG A 61 -8.16 6.93 -5.09
N GLY A 62 -7.05 6.20 -4.97
CA GLY A 62 -6.31 6.08 -3.73
C GLY A 62 -7.02 5.24 -2.67
N ALA A 63 -7.89 4.30 -3.06
CA ALA A 63 -8.61 3.44 -2.12
C ALA A 63 -7.64 2.69 -1.18
N THR A 64 -8.04 2.59 0.08
CA THR A 64 -7.28 1.95 1.16
C THR A 64 -7.99 0.72 1.72
N ALA A 65 -9.29 0.57 1.43
CA ALA A 65 -10.09 -0.60 1.75
C ALA A 65 -10.83 -1.14 0.51
N PHE A 66 -11.04 -2.45 0.45
CA PHE A 66 -11.78 -3.07 -0.64
C PHE A 66 -13.25 -2.64 -0.67
N ASP A 67 -13.82 -2.28 0.48
CA ASP A 67 -15.22 -1.85 0.60
C ASP A 67 -15.55 -0.54 -0.12
N GLU A 68 -14.56 0.29 -0.38
CA GLU A 68 -14.70 1.52 -1.16
C GLU A 68 -15.04 1.22 -2.64
N MET A 69 -14.73 0.01 -3.12
CA MET A 69 -14.82 -0.34 -4.54
C MET A 69 -16.25 -0.67 -4.98
N THR A 70 -17.07 0.36 -5.19
CA THR A 70 -18.50 0.22 -5.50
C THR A 70 -18.82 -0.56 -6.79
N ASN A 71 -17.91 -0.57 -7.76
CA ASN A 71 -18.05 -1.31 -9.01
C ASN A 71 -17.44 -2.73 -8.99
N VAL A 72 -17.00 -3.19 -7.81
CA VAL A 72 -16.52 -4.56 -7.56
C VAL A 72 -17.58 -5.31 -6.74
N SER A 73 -17.92 -6.53 -7.16
CA SER A 73 -18.97 -7.32 -6.50
C SER A 73 -18.61 -7.61 -5.04
N LYS A 74 -19.61 -7.68 -4.16
CA LYS A 74 -19.42 -7.99 -2.73
C LYS A 74 -18.64 -9.30 -2.53
N HIS A 75 -18.96 -10.31 -3.33
CA HIS A 75 -18.26 -11.61 -3.30
C HIS A 75 -16.77 -11.49 -3.61
N LEU A 76 -16.40 -10.71 -4.62
CA LEU A 76 -15.01 -10.52 -4.98
C LEU A 76 -14.27 -9.66 -3.94
N ARG A 77 -14.92 -8.64 -3.39
CA ARG A 77 -14.35 -7.84 -2.29
C ARG A 77 -14.01 -8.71 -1.07
N ALA A 78 -14.92 -9.57 -0.65
CA ALA A 78 -14.66 -10.51 0.45
C ALA A 78 -13.48 -11.46 0.17
N LYS A 79 -13.37 -11.98 -1.06
CA LYS A 79 -12.22 -12.80 -1.47
C LYS A 79 -10.90 -12.04 -1.44
N LEU A 80 -10.91 -10.79 -1.89
CA LEU A 80 -9.73 -9.92 -1.91
C LEU A 80 -9.29 -9.58 -0.48
N GLU A 81 -10.23 -9.23 0.39
CA GLU A 81 -9.97 -8.90 1.80
C GLU A 81 -9.43 -10.08 2.60
N ALA A 82 -9.88 -11.31 2.27
CA ALA A 82 -9.36 -12.51 2.92
C ALA A 82 -7.94 -12.91 2.45
N ALA A 83 -7.54 -12.51 1.24
CA ALA A 83 -6.30 -12.99 0.62
C ALA A 83 -5.21 -11.92 0.49
N TYR A 84 -5.56 -10.63 0.50
CA TYR A 84 -4.66 -9.54 0.18
C TYR A 84 -4.87 -8.32 1.06
N SER A 85 -3.85 -7.46 1.09
CA SER A 85 -3.88 -6.16 1.77
C SER A 85 -3.82 -4.99 0.78
N LEU A 86 -4.41 -3.87 1.18
CA LEU A 86 -4.22 -2.54 0.56
C LEU A 86 -3.47 -1.58 1.49
N ALA A 87 -2.90 -2.10 2.58
CA ALA A 87 -2.13 -1.30 3.52
C ALA A 87 -0.96 -0.60 2.81
N ARG A 88 -0.76 0.67 3.17
CA ARG A 88 0.33 1.50 2.68
C ARG A 88 1.37 1.66 3.79
N PRO A 89 2.65 1.90 3.43
CA PRO A 89 3.69 2.24 4.40
C PRO A 89 3.27 3.39 5.30
N GLU A 90 3.54 3.25 6.59
CA GLU A 90 3.30 4.29 7.58
C GLU A 90 4.38 5.38 7.48
N ILE A 91 3.99 6.65 7.61
CA ILE A 91 4.93 7.76 7.75
C ILE A 91 5.37 7.82 9.21
N VAL A 92 6.63 7.48 9.47
CA VAL A 92 7.23 7.49 10.82
C VAL A 92 7.66 8.90 11.21
N VAL A 93 8.19 9.66 10.27
CA VAL A 93 8.63 11.04 10.49
C VAL A 93 8.27 11.89 9.28
N GLU A 94 7.64 13.04 9.54
CA GLU A 94 7.50 14.13 8.57
C GLU A 94 8.39 15.30 9.01
N GLN A 95 9.24 15.78 8.10
CA GLN A 95 10.02 16.99 8.29
C GLN A 95 9.58 18.02 7.25
N VAL A 96 9.27 19.23 7.69
CA VAL A 96 8.89 20.35 6.84
C VAL A 96 9.95 21.43 6.99
N SER A 97 10.59 21.79 5.89
CA SER A 97 11.60 22.85 5.81
C SER A 97 10.95 24.23 5.62
N GLU A 98 11.68 25.31 5.91
CA GLU A 98 11.18 26.70 5.79
C GLU A 98 10.80 27.08 4.34
N ASP A 99 11.41 26.44 3.34
CA ASP A 99 11.10 26.58 1.92
C ASP A 99 9.87 25.77 1.47
N GLY A 100 9.22 25.05 2.40
CA GLY A 100 8.07 24.19 2.14
C GLY A 100 8.44 22.77 1.68
N THR A 101 9.73 22.43 1.56
CA THR A 101 10.17 21.08 1.22
C THR A 101 9.76 20.09 2.32
N ARG A 102 9.11 18.99 1.94
CA ARG A 102 8.71 17.89 2.85
C ARG A 102 9.60 16.67 2.67
N LYS A 103 10.09 16.11 3.77
CA LYS A 103 10.80 14.82 3.80
C LYS A 103 9.99 13.84 4.65
N TRP A 104 9.79 12.64 4.13
CA TRP A 104 9.06 11.58 4.80
C TRP A 104 9.97 10.38 5.04
N LEU A 105 10.02 9.90 6.28
CA LEU A 105 10.59 8.60 6.62
C LEU A 105 9.45 7.58 6.64
N LEU A 106 9.50 6.60 5.74
CA LEU A 106 8.48 5.57 5.64
C LEU A 106 8.92 4.28 6.34
N ARG A 107 7.99 3.63 7.03
CA ARG A 107 8.18 2.26 7.53
C ARG A 107 7.87 1.29 6.41
N LEU A 108 8.88 0.58 5.94
CA LEU A 108 8.70 -0.49 4.97
C LEU A 108 8.49 -1.83 5.69
N PRO A 109 7.65 -2.72 5.14
CA PRO A 109 7.58 -4.11 5.60
C PRO A 109 8.92 -4.82 5.34
N ALA A 110 9.26 -5.80 6.18
CA ALA A 110 10.56 -6.48 6.18
C ALA A 110 10.90 -7.17 4.84
N GLU A 111 9.88 -7.56 4.08
CA GLU A 111 10.01 -8.24 2.79
C GLU A 111 10.48 -7.33 1.62
N LEU A 112 10.55 -6.01 1.81
CA LEU A 112 11.11 -5.06 0.84
C LEU A 112 12.55 -4.61 1.19
N ALA A 113 13.10 -5.08 2.31
CA ALA A 113 14.47 -4.80 2.73
C ALA A 113 15.42 -5.88 2.16
N GLY A 114 15.71 -5.80 0.86
CA GLY A 114 16.64 -6.68 0.16
C GLY A 114 17.20 -6.01 -1.08
#